data_AF-A0AAQ0DN23-F1
#
_entry.id   AF-A0AAQ0DN23-F1
#
_cell.length_a   1.000
_cell.length_b   1.000
_cell.length_c   1.000
_cell.angle_alpha   90.00
_cell.angle_beta   90.00
_cell.angle_gamma   90.00
#
_symmetry.space_group_name_H-M   'P 1'
#
loop_
_entity.id
_entity.type
_entity.pdbx_description
1 polymer ?
#
loop_
_entity_poly.entity_id
_entity_poly.type
_entity_poly.pdbx_seq_one_letter_code
_entity_poly.pdbx_strand_id
1 'polypeptide(L)'
;MDSIIKLRIGLIIGALFGLLPITVLFSVTLVAIFIHPPFVPEVPSRTIPFTLIASAISMFGIWSGWKIFSIAISSTPALKNKPLLVVGVIVTTLWGLTIAASFKAFIPQIYCFFLTPGITSTVMLVIACKRAALTANEIPGR
;
A
#
# COMPACT_ATOMS: atom_id res chain seq x y z
N MET A 1 21.84 -19.04 5.90
CA MET A 1 21.65 -17.94 4.93
C MET A 1 20.42 -18.13 4.04
N ASP A 2 20.15 -19.36 3.57
CA ASP A 2 19.08 -19.63 2.58
C ASP A 2 17.66 -19.27 3.03
N SER A 3 17.33 -19.43 4.31
CA SER A 3 16.00 -19.08 4.85
C SER A 3 15.70 -17.57 4.75
N ILE A 4 16.71 -16.72 5.00
CA ILE A 4 16.56 -15.26 4.88
C ILE A 4 16.41 -14.85 3.42
N ILE A 5 17.19 -15.46 2.51
CA ILE A 5 17.11 -15.15 1.07
C ILE A 5 15.72 -15.52 0.52
N LYS A 6 15.20 -16.71 0.86
CA LYS A 6 13.84 -17.14 0.49
C LYS A 6 12.78 -16.16 1.00
N LEU A 7 12.89 -15.71 2.25
CA LEU A 7 11.99 -14.72 2.83
C LEU A 7 12.03 -13.39 2.05
N ARG A 8 13.22 -12.89 1.72
CA ARG A 8 13.39 -11.63 0.97
C ARG A 8 12.79 -11.72 -0.44
N ILE A 9 13.02 -12.82 -1.14
CA ILE A 9 12.44 -13.07 -2.48
C ILE A 9 10.91 -13.10 -2.39
N GLY A 10 10.35 -13.83 -1.42
CA GLY A 10 8.90 -13.88 -1.20
C GLY A 10 8.30 -12.50 -0.88
N LEU A 11 8.99 -11.69 -0.08
CA LEU A 11 8.60 -10.31 0.21
C LEU A 11 8.63 -9.41 -1.03
N ILE A 12 9.64 -9.53 -1.89
CA ILE A 12 9.76 -8.75 -3.14
C ILE A 12 8.59 -9.09 -4.06
N ILE A 13 8.36 -10.38 -4.32
CA ILE A 13 7.25 -10.84 -5.16
C ILE A 13 5.92 -10.38 -4.57
N GLY A 14 5.73 -10.58 -3.26
CA GLY A 14 4.53 -10.14 -2.55
C GLY A 14 4.29 -8.63 -2.64
N ALA A 15 5.34 -7.80 -2.57
CA ALA A 15 5.24 -6.34 -2.70
C ALA A 15 4.85 -5.93 -4.12
N LEU A 16 5.48 -6.52 -5.12
CA LEU A 16 5.22 -6.19 -6.53
C LEU A 16 3.76 -6.49 -6.90
N PHE A 17 3.27 -7.69 -6.60
CA PHE A 17 1.89 -8.06 -6.91
C PHE A 17 0.88 -7.44 -5.95
N GLY A 18 1.22 -7.35 -4.67
CA GLY A 18 0.30 -6.85 -3.64
C GLY A 18 0.06 -5.36 -3.71
N LEU A 19 1.06 -4.55 -4.06
CA LEU A 19 0.92 -3.10 -4.21
C LEU A 19 0.50 -2.67 -5.62
N LEU A 20 0.49 -3.59 -6.59
CA LEU A 20 0.07 -3.31 -7.97
C LEU A 20 -1.31 -2.63 -8.06
N PRO A 21 -2.36 -3.10 -7.35
CA PRO A 21 -3.69 -2.52 -7.46
C PRO A 21 -3.74 -1.04 -7.06
N ILE A 22 -3.04 -0.68 -5.98
CA ILE A 22 -3.01 0.72 -5.53
C ILE A 22 -2.14 1.60 -6.44
N THR A 23 -1.09 1.05 -7.05
CA THR A 23 -0.31 1.77 -8.07
C THR A 23 -1.10 2.03 -9.35
N VAL A 24 -1.95 1.10 -9.77
CA VAL A 24 -2.86 1.29 -10.92
C VAL A 24 -3.87 2.39 -10.61
N LEU A 25 -4.50 2.36 -9.42
CA LEU A 25 -5.44 3.41 -8.99
C LEU A 25 -4.80 4.80 -8.95
N PHE A 26 -3.59 4.88 -8.42
CA PHE A 26 -2.83 6.14 -8.43
C PHE A 26 -2.53 6.61 -9.85
N SER A 27 -2.17 5.71 -10.75
CA SER A 27 -1.88 6.05 -12.15
C SER A 27 -3.14 6.55 -12.88
N VAL A 28 -4.29 5.89 -12.68
CA VAL A 28 -5.57 6.31 -13.26
C VAL A 28 -5.98 7.68 -12.74
N THR A 29 -5.85 7.93 -11.44
CA THR A 29 -6.18 9.25 -10.84
C THR A 29 -5.23 10.35 -11.32
N LEU A 30 -3.94 10.08 -11.52
CA LEU A 30 -3.01 11.01 -12.13
C LEU A 30 -3.40 11.36 -13.58
N VAL A 31 -3.69 10.36 -14.41
CA VAL A 31 -4.15 10.58 -15.80
C VAL A 31 -5.42 11.42 -15.81
N ALA A 32 -6.37 11.16 -14.91
CA ALA A 32 -7.60 11.94 -14.79
C ALA A 32 -7.36 13.40 -14.35
N ILE A 33 -6.32 13.68 -13.57
CA ILE A 33 -6.00 15.04 -13.12
C ILE A 33 -5.22 15.82 -14.21
N PHE A 34 -4.26 15.20 -14.88
CA PHE A 34 -3.34 15.91 -15.78
C PHE A 34 -3.73 15.86 -17.26
N ILE A 35 -4.39 14.79 -17.70
CA ILE A 35 -4.68 14.56 -19.13
C ILE A 35 -6.15 14.83 -19.44
N HIS A 36 -7.10 14.55 -18.56
CA HIS A 36 -8.52 14.81 -18.86
C HIS A 36 -8.90 16.29 -19.01
N PRO A 37 -8.44 17.23 -18.15
CA PRO A 37 -8.89 18.62 -18.22
C PRO A 37 -8.59 19.35 -19.55
N PRO A 38 -7.46 19.12 -20.25
CA PRO A 38 -7.21 19.77 -21.55
C PRO A 38 -7.96 19.15 -22.74
N PHE A 39 -8.46 17.91 -22.63
CA PHE A 39 -9.09 17.20 -23.77
C PHE A 39 -10.61 16.98 -23.61
N VAL A 40 -11.15 17.13 -22.41
CA VAL A 40 -12.59 16.99 -22.11
C VAL A 40 -13.04 18.18 -21.26
N PRO A 41 -13.50 19.29 -21.88
CA PRO A 41 -13.85 20.52 -21.15
C PRO A 41 -15.11 20.41 -20.28
N GLU A 42 -15.87 19.31 -20.39
CA GLU A 42 -17.12 19.10 -19.66
C GLU A 42 -16.95 18.44 -18.28
N VAL A 43 -15.72 18.22 -17.80
CA VAL A 43 -15.53 17.64 -16.46
C VAL A 43 -16.09 18.62 -15.41
N PRO A 44 -17.12 18.22 -14.63
CA PRO A 44 -17.70 19.10 -13.63
C PRO A 44 -16.62 19.55 -12.64
N SER A 45 -16.56 20.84 -12.32
CA SER A 45 -15.56 21.40 -11.39
C SER A 45 -15.53 20.68 -10.04
N ARG A 46 -16.65 20.07 -9.64
CA ARG A 46 -16.79 19.26 -8.42
C ARG A 46 -15.99 17.94 -8.46
N THR A 47 -15.58 17.43 -9.62
CA THR A 47 -14.89 16.14 -9.75
C THR A 47 -13.37 16.24 -9.48
N ILE A 48 -12.80 17.42 -9.69
CA ILE A 48 -11.38 17.72 -9.45
C ILE A 48 -10.97 17.50 -7.97
N PRO A 49 -11.68 18.02 -6.95
CA PRO A 49 -11.30 17.77 -5.57
C PRO A 49 -11.40 16.29 -5.18
N PHE A 50 -12.39 15.55 -5.69
CA PHE A 50 -12.51 14.10 -5.41
C PHE A 50 -11.34 13.31 -5.99
N THR A 51 -10.91 13.63 -7.23
CA THR A 51 -9.76 12.97 -7.86
C THR A 51 -8.44 13.28 -7.13
N LEU A 52 -8.26 14.51 -6.63
CA LEU A 52 -7.13 14.89 -5.78
C LEU A 52 -7.10 14.14 -4.44
N ILE A 53 -8.25 13.99 -3.78
CA ILE A 53 -8.33 13.21 -2.53
C ILE A 53 -8.00 11.75 -2.81
N ALA A 54 -8.58 11.17 -3.87
CA ALA A 54 -8.30 9.80 -4.28
C ALA A 54 -6.82 9.57 -4.61
N SER A 55 -6.16 10.53 -5.28
CA SER A 55 -4.74 10.44 -5.59
C SER A 55 -3.89 10.56 -4.32
N ALA A 56 -4.23 11.45 -3.39
CA ALA A 56 -3.53 11.60 -2.12
C ALA A 56 -3.61 10.34 -1.24
N ILE A 57 -4.80 9.74 -1.12
CA ILE A 57 -4.99 8.49 -0.38
C ILE A 57 -4.17 7.35 -1.02
N SER A 58 -4.22 7.24 -2.35
CA SER A 58 -3.46 6.21 -3.08
C SER A 58 -1.95 6.41 -2.94
N MET A 59 -1.47 7.66 -3.01
CA MET A 59 -0.06 8.00 -2.80
C MET A 59 0.40 7.67 -1.38
N PHE A 60 -0.42 7.96 -0.37
CA PHE A 60 -0.12 7.60 1.02
C PHE A 60 -0.07 6.09 1.23
N GLY A 61 -0.97 5.34 0.59
CA GLY A 61 -0.95 3.87 0.62
C GLY A 61 0.29 3.28 -0.05
N ILE A 62 0.68 3.81 -1.21
CA ILE A 62 1.93 3.43 -1.90
C ILE A 62 3.13 3.72 -1.00
N TRP A 63 3.24 4.94 -0.49
CA TRP A 63 4.34 5.34 0.38
C TRP A 63 4.46 4.46 1.62
N SER A 64 3.34 4.23 2.32
CA SER A 64 3.34 3.40 3.53
C SER A 64 3.67 1.94 3.21
N GLY A 65 3.10 1.37 2.15
CA GLY A 65 3.40 0.00 1.69
C GLY A 65 4.88 -0.21 1.35
N TRP A 66 5.47 0.67 0.53
CA TRP A 66 6.90 0.60 0.20
C TRP A 66 7.81 0.84 1.40
N LYS A 67 7.40 1.72 2.33
CA LYS A 67 8.15 1.95 3.56
C LYS A 67 8.13 0.71 4.46
N ILE A 68 6.98 0.06 4.65
CA ILE A 68 6.88 -1.20 5.40
C ILE A 68 7.73 -2.28 4.74
N PHE A 69 7.67 -2.41 3.41
CA PHE A 69 8.50 -3.34 2.66
C PHE A 69 10.01 -3.09 2.90
N SER A 70 10.46 -1.84 2.82
CA SER A 70 11.87 -1.48 3.03
C SER A 70 12.37 -1.87 4.44
N ILE A 71 11.51 -1.71 5.46
CA ILE A 71 11.81 -2.13 6.83
C ILE A 71 11.82 -3.66 6.92
N ALA A 72 10.88 -4.33 6.27
CA ALA A 72 10.75 -5.79 6.29
C ALA A 72 11.93 -6.51 5.62
N ILE A 73 12.62 -5.88 4.65
CA ILE A 73 13.79 -6.47 3.97
C ILE A 73 15.13 -6.06 4.60
N SER A 74 15.15 -4.94 5.34
CA SER A 74 16.35 -4.39 5.99
C SER A 74 17.11 -5.43 6.84
N SER A 75 18.43 -5.29 6.89
CA SER A 75 19.30 -6.09 7.76
C SER A 75 19.11 -5.73 9.23
N THR A 76 18.82 -4.46 9.52
CA THR A 76 18.54 -3.93 10.87
C THR A 76 17.14 -3.31 10.90
N PRO A 77 16.09 -4.11 11.09
CA PRO A 77 14.71 -3.62 11.05
C PRO A 77 14.41 -2.75 12.28
N ALA A 78 14.22 -1.46 12.06
CA ALA A 78 13.82 -0.50 13.09
C ALA A 78 12.50 0.17 12.70
N LEU A 79 11.43 -0.08 13.45
CA LEU A 79 10.15 0.59 13.24
C LEU A 79 10.14 1.96 13.91
N LYS A 80 10.70 2.96 13.23
CA LYS A 80 10.47 4.35 13.61
C LYS A 80 9.03 4.73 13.23
N ASN A 81 8.23 5.13 14.22
CA ASN A 81 6.83 5.54 14.08
C ASN A 81 5.86 4.42 13.66
N LYS A 82 5.85 3.31 14.41
CA LYS A 82 4.87 2.21 14.28
C LYS A 82 3.40 2.66 14.08
N PRO A 83 2.83 3.62 14.85
CA PRO A 83 1.42 3.99 14.67
C PRO A 83 1.13 4.58 13.28
N LEU A 84 2.06 5.34 12.69
CA LEU A 84 1.89 5.91 11.35
C LEU A 84 1.84 4.83 10.28
N LEU A 85 2.64 3.76 10.42
CA LEU A 85 2.62 2.62 9.50
C LEU A 85 1.33 1.82 9.63
N VAL A 86 0.82 1.62 10.85
CA VAL A 86 -0.48 0.97 11.10
C VAL A 86 -1.62 1.78 10.46
N VAL A 87 -1.62 3.10 10.63
CA VAL A 87 -2.59 3.98 9.97
C VAL A 87 -2.48 3.85 8.44
N GLY A 88 -1.26 3.78 7.89
CA GLY A 88 -1.04 3.49 6.46
C GLY A 88 -1.73 2.22 5.97
N VAL A 89 -1.59 1.12 6.72
CA VAL A 89 -2.26 -0.16 6.41
C VAL A 89 -3.78 -0.03 6.49
N ILE A 90 -4.31 0.60 7.54
CA ILE A 90 -5.75 0.78 7.74
C ILE A 90 -6.34 1.62 6.60
N VAL A 91 -5.74 2.77 6.31
CA VAL A 91 -6.17 3.67 5.22
C VAL A 91 -6.15 2.95 3.88
N THR A 92 -5.09 2.20 3.58
CA THR A 92 -4.95 1.43 2.34
C THR A 92 -6.04 0.36 2.22
N THR A 93 -6.34 -0.34 3.32
CA THR A 93 -7.36 -1.39 3.37
C THR A 93 -8.76 -0.83 3.20
N LEU A 94 -9.08 0.26 3.93
CA LEU A 94 -10.37 0.94 3.82
C LEU A 94 -10.57 1.49 2.42
N TRP A 95 -9.52 2.09 1.82
CA TRP A 95 -9.58 2.62 0.47
C TRP A 95 -9.86 1.53 -0.57
N GLY A 96 -9.14 0.40 -0.48
CA GLY A 96 -9.40 -0.76 -1.32
C GLY A 96 -10.82 -1.30 -1.17
N LEU A 97 -11.35 -1.31 0.06
CA LEU A 97 -12.73 -1.73 0.34
C LEU A 97 -13.76 -0.76 -0.24
N THR A 98 -13.54 0.55 -0.12
CA THR A 98 -14.41 1.58 -0.71
C THR A 98 -14.52 1.38 -2.21
N ILE A 99 -13.40 1.20 -2.90
CA ILE A 99 -13.37 0.98 -4.35
C ILE A 99 -14.03 -0.37 -4.70
N ALA A 100 -13.70 -1.45 -3.99
CA ALA A 100 -14.33 -2.74 -4.21
C ALA A 100 -15.86 -2.66 -4.08
N ALA A 101 -16.37 -1.90 -3.10
CA ALA A 101 -17.81 -1.69 -2.92
C ALA A 101 -18.42 -0.89 -4.08
N SER A 102 -17.75 0.17 -4.56
CA SER A 102 -18.20 0.98 -5.70
C SER A 102 -18.29 0.18 -7.01
N PHE A 103 -17.38 -0.78 -7.22
CA PHE A 103 -17.32 -1.59 -8.44
C PHE A 103 -17.98 -2.98 -8.33
N LYS A 104 -18.51 -3.33 -7.15
CA LYS A 104 -19.10 -4.65 -6.86
C LYS A 104 -20.18 -5.06 -7.87
N ALA A 105 -21.02 -4.11 -8.28
CA ALA A 105 -22.12 -4.35 -9.23
C ALA A 105 -21.64 -4.67 -10.65
N PHE A 106 -20.42 -4.23 -11.02
CA PHE A 106 -19.88 -4.37 -12.37
C PHE A 106 -18.95 -5.57 -12.50
N ILE A 107 -18.07 -5.79 -11.52
CA ILE A 107 -17.06 -6.84 -11.55
C ILE A 107 -16.97 -7.48 -10.16
N PRO A 108 -17.75 -8.54 -9.87
CA PRO A 108 -17.86 -9.10 -8.53
C PRO A 108 -16.55 -9.73 -8.00
N GLN A 109 -15.58 -10.02 -8.87
CA GLN A 109 -14.27 -10.58 -8.50
C GLN A 109 -13.23 -9.49 -8.14
N ILE A 110 -13.53 -8.21 -8.37
CA ILE A 110 -12.55 -7.13 -8.21
C ILE A 110 -12.17 -6.88 -6.74
N TYR A 111 -12.98 -7.37 -5.80
CA TYR A 111 -12.70 -7.29 -4.37
C TYR A 111 -11.37 -7.94 -4.02
N CYS A 112 -11.06 -9.13 -4.57
CA CYS A 112 -9.81 -9.84 -4.30
C CYS A 112 -8.60 -8.99 -4.68
N PHE A 113 -8.71 -8.29 -5.80
CA PHE A 113 -7.66 -7.44 -6.34
C PHE A 113 -7.47 -6.18 -5.50
N PHE A 114 -8.54 -5.49 -5.09
CA PHE A 114 -8.40 -4.26 -4.30
C PHE A 114 -8.12 -4.48 -2.81
N LEU A 115 -8.35 -5.69 -2.28
CA LEU A 115 -7.95 -6.06 -0.92
C LEU A 115 -6.47 -6.46 -0.81
N THR A 116 -5.82 -6.84 -1.92
CA THR A 116 -4.44 -7.33 -1.91
C THR A 116 -3.44 -6.33 -1.29
N PRO A 117 -3.51 -5.01 -1.56
CA PRO A 117 -2.58 -4.04 -0.96
C PRO A 117 -2.65 -4.00 0.58
N GLY A 118 -3.86 -4.10 1.13
CA GLY A 118 -4.09 -4.12 2.58
C GLY A 118 -3.54 -5.39 3.22
N ILE A 119 -3.84 -6.55 2.63
CA ILE A 119 -3.37 -7.86 3.10
C ILE A 119 -1.83 -7.92 3.04
N THR A 120 -1.24 -7.59 1.89
CA THR A 120 0.21 -7.60 1.71
C THR A 120 0.90 -6.66 2.68
N SER A 121 0.41 -5.42 2.83
CA SER A 121 1.01 -4.45 3.76
C SER A 121 0.91 -4.92 5.22
N THR A 122 -0.19 -5.59 5.59
CA THR A 122 -0.36 -6.21 6.91
C THR A 122 0.67 -7.30 7.15
N VAL A 123 0.81 -8.25 6.21
CA VAL A 123 1.78 -9.35 6.31
C VAL A 123 3.20 -8.80 6.44
N MET A 124 3.57 -7.81 5.63
CA MET A 124 4.88 -7.17 5.71
C MET A 124 5.10 -6.46 7.03
N LEU A 125 4.07 -5.80 7.57
CA LEU A 125 4.15 -5.12 8.86
C LEU A 125 4.34 -6.10 10.01
N VAL A 126 3.66 -7.25 9.98
CA VAL A 126 3.84 -8.33 10.96
C VAL A 126 5.26 -8.89 10.88
N ILE A 127 5.77 -9.17 9.68
CA ILE A 127 7.15 -9.65 9.49
C ILE A 127 8.15 -8.60 10.00
N ALA A 128 7.97 -7.32 9.66
CA ALA A 128 8.81 -6.23 10.12
C ALA A 128 8.81 -6.13 11.65
N CYS A 129 7.64 -6.20 12.30
CA CYS A 129 7.52 -6.19 13.75
C CYS A 129 8.22 -7.39 14.40
N LYS A 130 8.03 -8.60 13.87
CA LYS A 130 8.66 -9.80 14.39
C LYS A 130 10.19 -9.72 14.30
N ARG A 131 10.73 -9.28 13.15
CA ARG A 131 12.18 -9.15 12.97
C ARG A 131 12.77 -8.04 13.85
N ALA A 132 12.05 -6.93 14.03
CA ALA A 132 12.48 -5.86 14.93
C ALA A 132 12.53 -6.33 16.39
N ALA A 133 11.53 -7.10 16.85
CA ALA A 133 11.51 -7.66 18.20
C ALA A 133 12.66 -8.66 18.44
N LEU A 134 12.96 -9.52 17.46
CA LEU A 134 14.09 -10.45 17.55
C LEU A 134 15.43 -9.70 17.66
N THR A 135 15.62 -8.66 16.84
CA THR A 135 16.86 -7.85 16.86
C THR A 135 17.01 -7.09 18.19
N ALA A 136 15.90 -6.64 18.79
CA ALA A 136 15.91 -5.98 20.10
C ALA A 136 16.27 -6.96 21.24
N ASN A 137 15.80 -8.21 21.16
CA ASN A 137 16.11 -9.24 22.16
C ASN A 137 17.54 -9.78 22.04
N GLU A 138 18.15 -9.75 20.85
CA GLU A 138 19.55 -10.15 20.63
C GLU A 138 20.58 -9.11 21.12
N ILE A 139 20.14 -7.88 21.44
CA ILE A 139 21.00 -6.82 22.00
C ILE A 139 20.55 -6.56 23.45
N PRO A 140 20.99 -7.35 24.44
CA PRO A 140 20.68 -7.09 25.84
C PRO A 140 21.51 -5.90 26.33
N GLY A 141 20.92 -4.71 26.46
CA GLY A 141 21.59 -3.57 27.11
C GLY A 141 21.37 -2.18 26.52
N ARG A 142 20.17 -1.87 26.03
CA ARG A 142 19.75 -0.46 25.86
C ARG A 142 18.47 -0.18 26.63
#